data_AF-A0A3N5ZGS8-F1
#
_entry.id   AF-A0A3N5ZGS8-F1
#
_cell.length_a   1.000
_cell.length_b   1.000
_cell.length_c   1.000
_cell.angle_alpha   90.00
_cell.angle_beta   90.00
_cell.angle_gamma   90.00
#
_symmetry.space_group_name_H-M   'P 1'
#
loop_
_entity.id
_entity.type
_entity.pdbx_description
1 polymer ?
#
loop_
_entity_poly.entity_id
_entity_poly.type
_entity_poly.pdbx_seq_one_letter_code
_entity_poly.pdbx_strand_id
1 'polypeptide(L)'
;MVALAARDAEPLLRFVALSEELGGEDPFTPEVLEELGKLVPADSVSYCEQDRVRQRVHHTVGRPGDEWGDGDVSVSCWDIAAEHPVCSWHNRGDFRALKLSDFLTLQQLRRTRIYALWFRPSGTERELDVAIPSPPWHTKTFLFERGPGRDFTERDRLMLDLLQPHFGRLWRAAQTRRRLQTAIAALESASELDPRGLIVLAPDGRIEFASPSARRLIGEHFGVAPEGELPRALAQWVESGSLTLTRRVAGCRLTVDRSGDALLLEEIR
;
A
#
# COMPACT_ATOMS: atom_id res chain seq x y z
N MET A 1 10.64 30.66 -6.51
CA MET A 1 10.72 29.44 -5.67
C MET A 1 9.64 29.60 -4.61
N VAL A 2 8.55 28.84 -4.70
CA VAL A 2 7.49 28.89 -3.67
C VAL A 2 8.04 28.15 -2.46
N ALA A 3 8.11 28.83 -1.31
CA ALA A 3 8.54 28.23 -0.06
C ALA A 3 7.31 27.90 0.78
N LEU A 4 7.32 26.74 1.44
CA LEU A 4 6.31 26.44 2.45
C LEU A 4 6.37 27.48 3.56
N ALA A 5 5.22 28.01 3.98
CA ALA A 5 5.20 28.76 5.22
C ALA A 5 5.38 27.78 6.39
N ALA A 6 6.00 28.22 7.49
CA ALA A 6 6.18 27.38 8.67
C ALA A 6 4.85 26.78 9.19
N ARG A 7 3.74 27.51 9.04
CA ARG A 7 2.38 27.06 9.36
C ARG A 7 1.89 25.84 8.55
N ASP A 8 2.52 25.56 7.41
CA ASP A 8 2.15 24.46 6.52
C ASP A 8 2.95 23.18 6.83
N ALA A 9 4.05 23.29 7.58
CA ALA A 9 4.90 22.14 7.92
C ALA A 9 4.26 21.22 8.96
N GLU A 10 3.63 21.78 10.00
CA GLU A 10 2.99 20.98 11.05
C GLU A 10 1.83 20.12 10.50
N PRO A 11 0.87 20.64 9.71
CA PRO A 11 -0.18 19.81 9.12
C PRO A 11 0.36 18.69 8.22
N LEU A 12 1.40 18.99 7.42
CA LEU A 12 2.02 18.00 6.54
C LEU A 12 2.67 16.85 7.34
N LEU A 13 3.44 17.17 8.38
CA LEU A 13 4.06 16.16 9.24
C LEU A 13 3.02 15.34 10.00
N ARG A 14 1.95 15.98 10.48
CA ARG A 14 0.83 15.30 11.14
C ARG A 14 0.14 14.31 10.20
N PHE A 15 -0.09 14.70 8.95
CA PHE A 15 -0.67 13.81 7.94
C PHE A 15 0.23 12.60 7.67
N VAL A 16 1.55 12.78 7.58
CA VAL A 16 2.49 11.67 7.37
C VAL A 16 2.43 10.67 8.52
N ALA A 17 2.47 11.16 9.76
CA ALA A 17 2.39 10.30 10.95
C ALA A 17 1.06 9.53 11.01
N LEU A 18 -0.07 10.22 10.81
CA LEU A 18 -1.40 9.63 10.80
C LEU A 18 -1.55 8.56 9.70
N SER A 19 -1.00 8.81 8.51
CA SER A 19 -1.06 7.86 7.40
C SER A 19 -0.24 6.59 7.68
N GLU A 20 0.85 6.69 8.42
CA GLU A 20 1.64 5.51 8.83
C GLU A 20 0.91 4.67 9.89
N GLU A 21 0.15 5.31 10.78
CA GLU A 21 -0.66 4.65 11.81
C GLU A 21 -1.88 3.94 11.21
N LEU A 22 -2.57 4.57 10.25
CA LEU A 22 -3.77 4.01 9.63
C LEU A 22 -3.48 2.98 8.52
N GLY A 23 -2.32 3.09 7.86
CA GLY A 23 -2.04 2.46 6.57
C GLY A 23 -1.66 0.98 6.61
N GLY A 24 -2.33 0.16 7.42
CA GLY A 24 -2.06 -1.27 7.66
C GLY A 24 -1.73 -2.10 6.41
N GLU A 25 -2.68 -2.87 5.90
CA GLU A 25 -2.56 -3.55 4.60
C GLU A 25 -2.94 -2.64 3.43
N ASP A 26 -3.89 -1.73 3.66
CA ASP A 26 -4.32 -0.71 2.72
C ASP A 26 -3.69 0.63 3.14
N PRO A 27 -2.76 1.17 2.34
CA PRO A 27 -2.01 2.38 2.73
C PRO A 27 -2.83 3.67 2.59
N PHE A 28 -3.91 3.64 1.80
CA PHE A 28 -4.72 4.80 1.45
C PHE A 28 -6.18 4.48 1.70
N THR A 29 -6.60 4.59 2.95
CA THR A 29 -7.99 4.39 3.39
C THR A 29 -8.83 5.65 3.12
N PRO A 30 -10.17 5.57 3.16
CA PRO A 30 -11.03 6.74 3.06
C PRO A 30 -10.68 7.84 4.06
N GLU A 31 -10.32 7.48 5.30
CA GLU A 31 -9.92 8.41 6.36
C GLU A 31 -8.59 9.11 6.02
N VAL A 32 -7.63 8.40 5.45
CA VAL A 32 -6.37 9.00 4.95
C VAL A 32 -6.69 10.01 3.84
N LEU A 33 -7.61 9.69 2.93
CA LEU A 33 -8.00 10.65 1.90
C LEU A 33 -8.76 11.85 2.47
N GLU A 34 -9.53 11.66 3.54
CA GLU A 34 -10.22 12.77 4.20
C GLU A 34 -9.21 13.77 4.79
N GLU A 35 -8.19 13.28 5.47
CA GLU A 35 -7.09 14.11 5.99
C GLU A 35 -6.28 14.76 4.87
N LEU A 36 -6.07 14.05 3.76
CA LEU A 36 -5.41 14.62 2.58
C LEU A 36 -6.23 15.78 1.99
N GLY A 37 -7.56 15.66 1.96
CA GLY A 37 -8.47 16.72 1.51
C GLY A 37 -8.49 17.95 2.43
N LYS A 38 -8.09 17.81 3.70
CA LYS A 38 -7.90 18.96 4.63
C LYS A 38 -6.63 19.74 4.29
N LEU A 39 -5.60 19.08 3.77
CA LEU A 39 -4.35 19.72 3.33
C LEU A 39 -4.50 20.41 1.96
N VAL A 40 -5.16 19.73 1.03
CA VAL A 40 -5.43 20.23 -0.32
C VAL A 40 -6.93 20.20 -0.56
N PRO A 41 -7.63 21.32 -0.31
CA PRO A 41 -9.09 21.37 -0.45
C PRO A 41 -9.51 21.00 -1.88
N ALA A 42 -10.45 20.08 -2.01
CA ALA A 42 -11.04 19.69 -3.29
C ALA A 42 -12.48 19.21 -3.07
N ASP A 43 -13.27 19.27 -4.13
CA ASP A 43 -14.66 18.81 -4.11
C ASP A 43 -14.69 17.28 -4.09
N SER A 44 -13.75 16.62 -4.77
CA SER A 44 -13.48 15.19 -4.65
C SER A 44 -11.98 14.90 -4.51
N VAL A 45 -11.62 13.90 -3.71
CA VAL A 45 -10.26 13.36 -3.57
C VAL A 45 -10.30 11.85 -3.65
N SER A 46 -9.55 11.28 -4.58
CA SER A 46 -9.47 9.83 -4.78
C SER A 46 -8.05 9.34 -5.04
N TYR A 47 -7.84 8.05 -4.78
CA TYR A 47 -6.63 7.31 -5.15
C TYR A 47 -7.03 6.14 -6.04
N CYS A 48 -6.34 5.97 -7.16
CA CYS A 48 -6.62 4.91 -8.12
C CYS A 48 -5.36 4.17 -8.57
N GLU A 49 -5.43 2.84 -8.59
CA GLU A 49 -4.45 1.93 -9.17
C GLU A 49 -5.03 1.25 -10.42
N GLN A 50 -4.31 1.31 -11.53
CA GLN A 50 -4.80 0.81 -12.82
C GLN A 50 -3.78 -0.07 -13.53
N ASP A 51 -4.19 -1.25 -13.98
CA ASP A 51 -3.50 -2.05 -14.99
C ASP A 51 -3.90 -1.54 -16.37
N ARG A 52 -3.00 -0.77 -16.99
CA ARG A 52 -3.22 -0.13 -18.29
C ARG A 52 -3.17 -1.13 -19.45
N VAL A 53 -2.55 -2.30 -19.26
CA VAL A 53 -2.45 -3.34 -20.30
C VAL A 53 -3.73 -4.16 -20.35
N ARG A 54 -4.23 -4.60 -19.19
CA ARG A 54 -5.47 -5.37 -19.09
C ARG A 54 -6.72 -4.50 -19.04
N GLN A 55 -6.55 -3.17 -19.00
CA GLN A 55 -7.64 -2.20 -18.85
C GLN A 55 -8.51 -2.53 -17.63
N ARG A 56 -7.86 -2.68 -16.48
CA ARG A 56 -8.52 -2.98 -15.20
C ARG A 56 -8.14 -1.99 -14.13
N VAL A 57 -9.15 -1.52 -13.40
CA VAL A 57 -8.95 -0.82 -12.14
C VAL A 57 -8.65 -1.87 -11.08
N HIS A 58 -7.44 -1.82 -10.51
CA HIS A 58 -7.03 -2.73 -9.44
C HIS A 58 -7.60 -2.30 -8.09
N HIS A 59 -7.64 -0.98 -7.88
CA HIS A 59 -8.04 -0.41 -6.61
C HIS A 59 -8.49 1.04 -6.84
N THR A 60 -9.60 1.44 -6.24
CA THR A 60 -10.02 2.83 -6.16
C THR A 60 -10.58 3.09 -4.78
N VAL A 61 -10.13 4.17 -4.16
CA VAL A 61 -10.65 4.67 -2.88
C VAL A 61 -10.87 6.17 -3.00
N GLY A 62 -12.00 6.65 -2.48
CA GLY A 62 -12.32 8.07 -2.33
C GLY A 62 -12.44 8.44 -0.84
N ARG A 63 -12.54 9.73 -0.54
CA ARG A 63 -13.02 10.16 0.79
C ARG A 63 -14.43 9.61 1.05
N PRO A 64 -14.86 9.50 2.31
CA PRO A 64 -16.26 9.19 2.61
C PRO A 64 -17.20 10.15 1.87
N GLY A 65 -18.11 9.62 1.03
CA GLY A 65 -19.02 10.42 0.21
C GLY A 65 -18.50 10.82 -1.18
N ASP A 66 -17.22 10.58 -1.48
CA ASP A 66 -16.62 10.76 -2.82
C ASP A 66 -16.65 9.44 -3.60
N GLU A 67 -17.57 8.51 -3.26
CA GLU A 67 -17.67 7.26 -4.00
C GLU A 67 -18.00 7.56 -5.46
N TRP A 68 -17.21 6.99 -6.37
CA TRP A 68 -17.51 7.04 -7.80
C TRP A 68 -18.82 6.30 -8.02
N GLY A 69 -19.92 7.04 -8.17
CA GLY A 69 -21.20 6.47 -8.56
C GLY A 69 -21.15 5.91 -9.98
N ASP A 70 -22.08 5.00 -10.30
CA ASP A 70 -22.37 4.56 -11.67
C ASP A 70 -23.03 5.70 -12.50
N GLY A 71 -22.47 6.91 -12.41
CA GLY A 71 -22.92 8.08 -13.14
C GLY A 71 -22.81 7.87 -14.66
N ASP A 72 -23.52 8.72 -15.39
CA ASP A 72 -23.72 8.71 -16.85
C ASP A 72 -22.43 9.07 -17.64
N VAL A 73 -21.27 8.53 -17.25
CA VAL A 73 -20.04 8.63 -18.03
C VAL A 73 -20.16 7.66 -19.19
N SER A 74 -20.52 8.21 -20.35
CA SER A 74 -20.72 7.45 -21.60
C SER A 74 -19.50 6.71 -22.15
N VAL A 75 -18.31 6.88 -21.55
CA VAL A 75 -17.03 6.33 -22.04
C VAL A 75 -16.19 5.76 -20.91
N SER A 76 -15.38 4.75 -21.22
CA SER A 76 -14.44 4.21 -20.26
C SER A 76 -13.21 5.12 -20.10
N CYS A 77 -12.58 5.11 -18.92
CA CYS A 77 -11.32 5.82 -18.69
C CYS A 77 -10.22 5.38 -19.69
N TRP A 78 -10.28 4.14 -20.19
CA TRP A 78 -9.33 3.61 -21.17
C TRP A 78 -9.46 4.28 -22.54
N ASP A 79 -10.66 4.68 -22.93
CA ASP A 79 -10.95 5.28 -24.24
C ASP A 79 -10.46 6.73 -24.33
N ILE A 80 -10.34 7.40 -23.19
CA ILE A 80 -10.00 8.83 -23.09
C ILE A 80 -8.65 9.09 -22.43
N ALA A 81 -7.99 8.06 -21.86
CA ALA A 81 -6.70 8.21 -21.17
C ALA A 81 -5.60 8.84 -22.05
N ALA A 82 -5.57 8.53 -23.35
CA ALA A 82 -4.60 9.10 -24.28
C ALA A 82 -4.86 10.59 -24.61
N GLU A 83 -6.10 11.06 -24.44
CA GLU A 83 -6.47 12.47 -24.63
C GLU A 83 -6.19 13.30 -23.37
N HIS A 84 -5.99 12.66 -22.23
CA HIS A 84 -5.80 13.32 -20.94
C HIS A 84 -4.36 13.87 -20.82
N PRO A 85 -4.18 15.20 -20.71
CA PRO A 85 -2.85 15.80 -20.68
C PRO A 85 -2.01 15.30 -19.51
N VAL A 86 -2.56 15.32 -18.30
CA VAL A 86 -1.83 14.90 -17.09
C VAL A 86 -1.42 13.43 -17.14
N CYS A 87 -2.34 12.51 -17.46
CA CYS A 87 -2.03 11.10 -17.68
C CYS A 87 -0.91 10.90 -18.72
N SER A 88 -0.91 11.67 -19.81
CA SER A 88 0.14 11.58 -20.84
C SER A 88 1.53 11.94 -20.31
N TRP A 89 1.63 12.89 -19.37
CA TRP A 89 2.90 13.25 -18.71
C TRP A 89 3.32 12.25 -17.64
N HIS A 90 2.39 11.76 -16.82
CA HIS A 90 2.66 10.67 -15.87
C HIS A 90 3.16 9.42 -16.58
N ASN A 91 2.58 9.06 -17.73
CA ASN A 91 3.02 7.92 -18.55
C ASN A 91 4.43 8.09 -19.13
N ARG A 92 4.94 9.32 -19.23
CA ARG A 92 6.32 9.63 -19.65
C ARG A 92 7.31 9.70 -18.48
N GLY A 93 6.83 9.52 -17.25
CA GLY A 93 7.65 9.48 -16.05
C GLY A 93 7.73 10.80 -15.27
N ASP A 94 6.95 11.84 -15.63
CA ASP A 94 6.88 13.07 -14.84
C ASP A 94 5.81 12.96 -13.76
N PHE A 95 6.14 12.32 -12.64
CA PHE A 95 5.21 11.98 -11.56
C PHE A 95 4.84 13.14 -10.61
N ARG A 96 5.31 14.36 -10.88
CA ARG A 96 5.03 15.54 -10.05
C ARG A 96 3.54 15.86 -10.00
N ALA A 97 3.17 16.76 -9.10
CA ALA A 97 1.83 17.30 -9.01
C ALA A 97 1.55 18.25 -10.19
N LEU A 98 0.65 17.85 -11.08
CA LEU A 98 0.33 18.54 -12.33
C LEU A 98 -1.12 19.02 -12.32
N LYS A 99 -1.34 20.28 -12.67
CA LYS A 99 -2.68 20.84 -12.83
C LYS A 99 -3.11 20.66 -14.28
N LEU A 100 -4.39 20.36 -14.50
CA LEU A 100 -4.95 20.35 -15.85
C LEU A 100 -4.79 21.72 -16.55
N SER A 101 -4.83 22.80 -15.76
CA SER A 101 -4.63 24.18 -16.20
C SER A 101 -3.21 24.54 -16.64
N ASP A 102 -2.21 23.69 -16.35
CA ASP A 102 -0.85 23.85 -16.90
C ASP A 102 -0.82 23.60 -18.41
N PHE A 103 -1.79 22.82 -18.92
CA PHE A 103 -1.83 22.38 -20.31
C PHE A 103 -2.95 23.06 -21.10
N LEU A 104 -4.11 23.23 -20.48
CA LEU A 104 -5.30 23.78 -21.12
C LEU A 104 -5.96 24.80 -20.20
N THR A 105 -6.14 26.03 -20.67
CA THR A 105 -7.07 26.95 -20.01
C THR A 105 -8.47 26.33 -19.96
N LEU A 106 -9.30 26.70 -18.99
CA LEU A 106 -10.68 26.20 -18.90
C LEU A 106 -11.45 26.37 -20.22
N GLN A 107 -11.24 27.49 -20.92
CA GLN A 107 -11.90 27.76 -22.20
C GLN A 107 -11.43 26.81 -23.31
N GLN A 108 -10.15 26.42 -23.31
CA GLN A 108 -9.63 25.41 -24.23
C GLN A 108 -10.15 24.02 -23.85
N LEU A 109 -10.10 23.66 -22.57
CA LEU A 109 -10.60 22.38 -22.05
C LEU A 109 -12.06 22.16 -22.46
N ARG A 110 -12.94 23.15 -22.27
CA ARG A 110 -14.37 23.08 -22.61
C ARG A 110 -14.67 22.78 -24.10
N ARG A 111 -13.69 22.98 -24.99
CA ARG A 111 -13.81 22.69 -26.43
C ARG A 111 -13.28 21.32 -26.82
N THR A 112 -12.72 20.55 -25.89
CA THR A 112 -12.14 19.23 -26.15
C THR A 112 -13.18 18.12 -26.08
N ARG A 113 -12.91 17.00 -26.76
CA ARG A 113 -13.74 15.80 -26.68
C ARG A 113 -13.73 15.19 -25.28
N ILE A 114 -12.54 15.05 -24.67
CA ILE A 114 -12.39 14.56 -23.29
C ILE A 114 -13.22 15.37 -22.29
N TYR A 115 -13.32 16.69 -22.44
CA TYR A 115 -14.21 17.47 -21.56
C TYR A 115 -15.68 17.09 -21.72
N ALA A 116 -16.16 16.99 -22.96
CA ALA A 116 -17.56 16.67 -23.21
C ALA A 116 -17.97 15.29 -22.67
N LEU A 117 -17.07 14.32 -22.71
CA LEU A 117 -17.37 12.91 -22.40
C LEU A 117 -16.95 12.48 -20.98
N TRP A 118 -15.94 13.13 -20.38
CA TRP A 118 -15.35 12.74 -19.10
C TRP A 118 -15.56 13.79 -18.00
N PHE A 119 -15.03 14.99 -18.20
CA PHE A 119 -15.04 16.03 -17.16
C PHE A 119 -16.41 16.70 -16.96
N ARG A 120 -17.17 16.92 -18.03
CA ARG A 120 -18.48 17.58 -17.94
C ARG A 120 -19.52 16.73 -17.21
N PRO A 121 -19.66 15.41 -17.47
CA PRO A 121 -20.57 14.55 -16.71
C PRO A 121 -20.22 14.46 -15.23
N SER A 122 -18.93 14.47 -14.86
CA SER A 122 -18.49 14.49 -13.46
C SER A 122 -18.60 15.86 -12.79
N GLY A 123 -18.89 16.92 -13.56
CA GLY A 123 -18.94 18.29 -13.06
C GLY A 123 -17.55 18.91 -12.80
N THR A 124 -16.48 18.26 -13.23
CA THR A 124 -15.09 18.65 -12.96
C THR A 124 -14.61 19.71 -13.95
N GLU A 125 -14.08 20.82 -13.45
CA GLU A 125 -13.48 21.89 -14.27
C GLU A 125 -12.03 22.18 -13.91
N ARG A 126 -11.59 21.75 -12.74
CA ARG A 126 -10.20 21.83 -12.27
C ARG A 126 -9.81 20.47 -11.76
N GLU A 127 -8.59 20.08 -12.08
CA GLU A 127 -8.01 18.83 -11.64
C GLU A 127 -6.54 19.06 -11.33
N LEU A 128 -6.09 18.44 -10.25
CA LEU A 128 -4.70 18.37 -9.83
C LEU A 128 -4.38 16.91 -9.50
N ASP A 129 -3.42 16.34 -10.20
CA ASP A 129 -3.05 14.94 -9.99
C ASP A 129 -1.60 14.84 -9.53
N VAL A 130 -1.33 13.89 -8.65
CA VAL A 130 0.02 13.47 -8.29
C VAL A 130 0.12 11.95 -8.35
N ALA A 131 1.19 11.45 -8.94
CA ALA A 131 1.38 10.02 -9.12
C ALA A 131 2.51 9.48 -8.26
N ILE A 132 2.36 8.26 -7.76
CA ILE A 132 3.48 7.51 -7.20
C ILE A 132 4.33 7.03 -8.37
N PRO A 133 5.67 7.24 -8.36
CA PRO A 133 6.55 6.72 -9.38
C PRO A 133 6.32 5.23 -9.64
N SER A 134 5.84 4.93 -10.84
CA SER A 134 5.38 3.60 -11.21
C SER A 134 5.56 3.35 -12.71
N PRO A 135 5.70 2.08 -13.14
CA PRO A 135 5.76 1.78 -14.55
C PRO A 135 4.47 2.19 -15.28
N PRO A 136 4.55 2.55 -16.57
CA PRO A 136 3.40 3.06 -17.33
C PRO A 136 2.27 2.03 -17.52
N TRP A 137 2.53 0.74 -17.29
CA TRP A 137 1.50 -0.31 -17.34
C TRP A 137 0.72 -0.47 -16.04
N HIS A 138 1.20 0.10 -14.92
CA HIS A 138 0.58 -0.08 -13.60
C HIS A 138 0.65 1.21 -12.78
N THR A 139 -0.24 2.15 -13.11
CA THR A 139 -0.25 3.52 -12.60
C THR A 139 -0.89 3.60 -11.21
N LYS A 140 -0.42 4.54 -10.40
CA LYS A 140 -0.94 4.84 -9.05
C LYS A 140 -1.04 6.34 -8.91
N THR A 141 -2.26 6.86 -8.86
CA THR A 141 -2.49 8.30 -8.99
C THR A 141 -3.49 8.76 -7.95
N PHE A 142 -3.20 9.89 -7.31
CA PHE A 142 -4.15 10.66 -6.53
C PHE A 142 -4.74 11.74 -7.41
N LEU A 143 -6.06 11.85 -7.40
CA LEU A 143 -6.82 12.81 -8.19
C LEU A 143 -7.57 13.76 -7.25
N PHE A 144 -7.45 15.05 -7.52
CA PHE A 144 -8.15 16.11 -6.81
C PHE A 144 -8.98 16.89 -7.80
N GLU A 145 -10.30 16.82 -7.65
CA GLU A 145 -11.23 17.42 -8.59
C GLU A 145 -11.99 18.58 -7.93
N ARG A 146 -12.21 19.64 -8.70
CA ARG A 146 -13.12 20.73 -8.32
C ARG A 146 -14.02 21.10 -9.47
N GLY A 147 -15.23 21.53 -9.13
CA GLY A 147 -16.17 22.14 -10.04
C GLY A 147 -15.78 23.58 -10.43
N PRO A 148 -16.75 24.37 -10.92
CA PRO A 148 -16.51 25.73 -11.36
C PRO A 148 -15.96 26.62 -10.24
N GLY A 149 -14.88 27.34 -10.52
CA GLY A 149 -14.32 28.29 -9.56
C GLY A 149 -12.83 28.54 -9.70
N ARG A 150 -12.20 28.85 -8.56
CA ARG A 150 -10.75 29.08 -8.46
C ARG A 150 -10.00 27.78 -8.63
N ASP A 151 -8.90 27.87 -9.38
CA ASP A 151 -7.99 26.78 -9.61
C ASP A 151 -7.17 26.40 -8.35
N PHE A 152 -6.48 25.27 -8.40
CA PHE A 152 -5.49 24.86 -7.42
C PHE A 152 -4.31 25.83 -7.41
N THR A 153 -3.86 26.13 -6.20
CA THR A 153 -2.78 27.08 -5.96
C THR A 153 -1.42 26.41 -6.08
N GLU A 154 -0.36 27.20 -6.21
CA GLU A 154 1.01 26.67 -6.16
C GLU A 154 1.37 26.09 -4.80
N ARG A 155 0.68 26.51 -3.73
CA ARG A 155 0.80 25.88 -2.41
C ARG A 155 0.24 24.46 -2.44
N ASP A 156 -0.93 24.26 -3.06
CA ASP A 156 -1.56 22.95 -3.18
C ASP A 156 -0.65 21.97 -3.94
N ARG A 157 -0.09 22.42 -5.07
CA ARG A 157 0.93 21.65 -5.83
C ARG A 157 2.13 21.29 -4.95
N LEU A 158 2.70 22.28 -4.25
CA LEU A 158 3.88 22.07 -3.43
C LEU A 158 3.64 21.08 -2.27
N MET A 159 2.44 21.10 -1.67
CA MET A 159 2.05 20.08 -0.67
C MET A 159 2.15 18.67 -1.26
N LEU A 160 1.54 18.46 -2.43
CA LEU A 160 1.52 17.14 -3.08
C LEU A 160 2.91 16.70 -3.57
N ASP A 161 3.71 17.61 -4.11
CA ASP A 161 5.09 17.32 -4.51
C ASP A 161 5.94 16.84 -3.31
N LEU A 162 5.75 17.45 -2.13
CA LEU A 162 6.43 17.03 -0.91
C LEU A 162 5.90 15.70 -0.36
N LEU A 163 4.60 15.43 -0.48
CA LEU A 163 3.98 14.19 -0.02
C LEU A 163 4.21 13.00 -0.97
N GLN A 164 4.46 13.23 -2.26
CA GLN A 164 4.68 12.18 -3.26
C GLN A 164 5.68 11.10 -2.83
N PRO A 165 6.90 11.41 -2.34
CA PRO A 165 7.82 10.39 -1.85
C PRO A 165 7.33 9.66 -0.60
N HIS A 166 6.43 10.24 0.19
CA HIS A 166 5.78 9.59 1.34
C HIS A 166 4.71 8.60 0.89
N PHE A 167 3.88 8.96 -0.09
CA PHE A 167 2.93 8.02 -0.71
C PHE A 167 3.66 6.78 -1.24
N GLY A 168 4.78 6.97 -1.92
CA GLY A 168 5.61 5.85 -2.40
C GLY A 168 6.21 4.99 -1.28
N ARG A 169 6.42 5.53 -0.08
CA ARG A 169 6.86 4.74 1.10
C ARG A 169 5.71 3.94 1.70
N LEU A 170 4.56 4.60 1.93
CA LEU A 170 3.35 3.96 2.45
C LEU A 170 2.92 2.77 1.58
N TRP A 171 2.87 2.97 0.26
CA TRP A 171 2.50 1.91 -0.67
C TRP A 171 3.45 0.71 -0.62
N ARG A 172 4.77 0.95 -0.56
CA ARG A 172 5.76 -0.14 -0.46
C ARG A 172 5.68 -0.88 0.89
N ALA A 173 5.43 -0.16 1.97
CA ALA A 173 5.28 -0.74 3.30
C ALA A 173 4.05 -1.67 3.33
N ALA A 174 2.90 -1.18 2.88
CA ALA A 174 1.68 -1.97 2.75
C ALA A 174 1.88 -3.20 1.86
N GLN A 175 2.54 -3.06 0.70
CA GLN A 175 2.80 -4.18 -0.19
C GLN A 175 3.74 -5.23 0.43
N THR A 176 4.68 -4.80 1.28
CA THR A 176 5.54 -5.71 2.03
C THR A 176 4.72 -6.49 3.07
N ARG A 177 3.83 -5.81 3.82
CA ARG A 177 2.95 -6.46 4.80
C ARG A 177 2.02 -7.48 4.15
N ARG A 178 1.35 -7.13 3.04
CA ARG A 178 0.49 -8.07 2.29
C ARG A 178 1.24 -9.32 1.84
N ARG A 179 2.46 -9.16 1.34
CA ARG A 179 3.31 -10.29 0.91
C ARG A 179 3.66 -11.19 2.08
N LEU A 180 4.02 -10.61 3.23
CA LEU A 180 4.32 -11.37 4.45
C LEU A 180 3.10 -12.13 4.94
N GLN A 181 1.92 -11.50 5.00
CA GLN A 181 0.69 -12.18 5.41
C GLN A 181 0.26 -13.27 4.45
N THR A 182 0.39 -13.04 3.13
CA THR A 182 0.11 -14.09 2.14
C THR A 182 1.05 -15.29 2.33
N ALA A 183 2.33 -15.04 2.61
CA ALA A 183 3.28 -16.10 2.91
C ALA A 183 2.94 -16.84 4.21
N ILE A 184 2.53 -16.12 5.26
CA ILE A 184 2.07 -16.72 6.53
C ILE A 184 0.82 -17.57 6.30
N ALA A 185 -0.20 -17.05 5.61
CA ALA A 185 -1.43 -17.80 5.30
C ALA A 185 -1.18 -19.03 4.42
N ALA A 186 -0.21 -18.97 3.49
CA ALA A 186 0.23 -20.13 2.72
C ALA A 186 0.90 -21.20 3.61
N LEU A 187 1.65 -20.79 4.64
CA LEU A 187 2.25 -21.69 5.62
C LEU A 187 1.22 -22.25 6.61
N GLU A 188 0.18 -21.50 6.96
CA GLU A 188 -0.95 -21.97 7.76
C GLU A 188 -1.74 -23.07 7.05
N SER A 189 -1.94 -22.91 5.74
CA SER A 189 -2.65 -23.87 4.90
C SER A 189 -1.76 -25.01 4.40
N ALA A 190 -0.44 -24.97 4.66
CA ALA A 190 0.47 -26.06 4.33
C ALA A 190 0.12 -27.31 5.15
N SER A 191 0.26 -28.47 4.51
CA SER A 191 -0.03 -29.76 5.15
C SER A 191 0.79 -29.94 6.43
N GLU A 192 0.18 -30.51 7.47
CA GLU A 192 0.91 -30.96 8.68
C GLU A 192 2.08 -31.90 8.35
N LEU A 193 2.01 -32.60 7.22
CA LEU A 193 3.03 -33.53 6.74
C LEU A 193 4.21 -32.83 6.04
N ASP A 194 4.19 -31.51 5.88
CA ASP A 194 5.33 -30.78 5.32
C ASP A 194 6.58 -31.00 6.20
N PRO A 195 7.74 -31.35 5.62
CA PRO A 195 8.99 -31.43 6.36
C PRO A 195 9.44 -30.08 6.93
N ARG A 196 8.88 -28.95 6.48
CA ARG A 196 9.23 -27.61 6.93
C ARG A 196 8.16 -26.98 7.79
N GLY A 197 8.58 -26.30 8.85
CA GLY A 197 7.71 -25.51 9.73
C GLY A 197 8.26 -24.12 10.00
N LEU A 198 7.37 -23.16 10.28
CA LEU A 198 7.73 -21.81 10.69
C LEU A 198 7.15 -21.50 12.06
N ILE A 199 7.95 -20.87 12.92
CA ILE A 199 7.52 -20.23 14.16
C ILE A 199 7.93 -18.76 14.09
N VAL A 200 7.04 -17.84 14.46
CA VAL A 200 7.38 -16.43 14.72
C VAL A 200 7.18 -16.18 16.20
N LEU A 201 8.18 -15.56 16.82
CA LEU A 201 8.18 -15.19 18.22
C LEU A 201 7.79 -13.72 18.37
N ALA A 202 7.00 -13.44 19.40
CA ALA A 202 6.79 -12.09 19.88
C ALA A 202 8.07 -11.56 20.54
N PRO A 203 8.21 -10.22 20.74
CA PRO A 203 9.39 -9.64 21.40
C PRO A 203 9.65 -10.14 22.82
N ASP A 204 8.63 -10.69 23.49
CA ASP A 204 8.72 -11.30 24.82
C ASP A 204 9.12 -12.80 24.79
N GLY A 205 9.36 -13.35 23.60
CA GLY A 205 9.76 -14.75 23.38
C GLY A 205 8.62 -15.75 23.28
N ARG A 206 7.35 -15.31 23.40
CA ARG A 206 6.18 -16.18 23.21
C ARG A 206 5.96 -16.51 21.74
N ILE A 207 5.27 -17.61 21.47
CA ILE A 207 4.89 -17.97 20.09
C ILE A 207 3.76 -17.04 19.66
N GLU A 208 4.05 -16.14 18.72
CA GLU A 208 3.05 -15.31 18.03
C GLU A 208 2.38 -16.09 16.90
N PHE A 209 3.17 -16.92 16.21
CA PHE A 209 2.71 -17.76 15.11
C PHE A 209 3.44 -19.10 15.09
N ALA A 210 2.73 -20.19 14.78
CA ALA A 210 3.35 -21.49 14.49
C ALA A 210 2.50 -22.25 13.46
N SER A 211 3.14 -22.60 12.33
CA SER A 211 2.50 -23.42 11.28
C SER A 211 2.10 -24.81 11.80
N PRO A 212 1.12 -25.49 11.17
CA PRO A 212 0.71 -26.83 11.60
C PRO A 212 1.88 -27.83 11.64
N SER A 213 2.73 -27.82 10.61
CA SER A 213 3.96 -28.61 10.55
C SER A 213 4.96 -28.26 11.67
N ALA A 214 5.13 -26.97 12.02
CA ALA A 214 5.98 -26.56 13.12
C ALA A 214 5.48 -27.11 14.46
N ARG A 215 4.17 -27.02 14.73
CA ARG A 215 3.58 -27.56 15.96
C ARG A 215 3.82 -29.06 16.09
N ARG A 216 3.65 -29.81 15.00
CA ARG A 216 3.96 -31.25 14.93
C ARG A 216 5.45 -31.50 15.19
N LEU A 217 6.35 -30.85 14.47
CA LEU A 217 7.80 -31.03 14.59
C LEU A 217 8.32 -30.70 16.00
N ILE A 218 7.81 -29.63 16.61
CA ILE A 218 8.13 -29.29 18.00
C ILE A 218 7.64 -30.40 18.93
N GLY A 219 6.39 -30.85 18.79
CA GLY A 219 5.80 -31.90 19.63
C GLY A 219 6.58 -33.22 19.54
N GLU A 220 6.97 -33.63 18.33
CA GLU A 220 7.73 -34.86 18.09
C GLU A 220 9.18 -34.79 18.61
N HIS A 221 9.87 -33.65 18.39
CA HIS A 221 11.30 -33.55 18.70
C HIS A 221 11.59 -32.99 20.10
N PHE A 222 10.74 -32.12 20.65
CA PHE A 222 10.96 -31.43 21.92
C PHE A 222 9.95 -31.80 23.01
N GLY A 223 8.83 -32.46 22.65
CA GLY A 223 7.75 -32.79 23.56
C GLY A 223 6.70 -31.67 23.68
N VAL A 224 5.67 -31.92 24.49
CA VAL A 224 4.54 -31.01 24.67
C VAL A 224 4.94 -29.82 25.55
N ALA A 225 4.65 -28.61 25.08
CA ALA A 225 4.79 -27.36 25.84
C ALA A 225 3.40 -26.74 26.11
N PRO A 226 3.28 -25.84 27.10
CA PRO A 226 2.07 -25.04 27.28
C PRO A 226 1.71 -24.28 26.00
N GLU A 227 0.41 -24.03 25.80
CA GLU A 227 -0.08 -23.34 24.61
C GLU A 227 0.51 -21.92 24.50
N GLY A 228 1.11 -21.61 23.35
CA GLY A 228 1.75 -20.32 23.09
C GLY A 228 3.18 -20.17 23.64
N GLU A 229 3.78 -21.23 24.21
CA GLU A 229 5.14 -21.20 24.73
C GLU A 229 6.08 -22.15 23.98
N LEU A 230 7.36 -21.78 23.90
CA LEU A 230 8.40 -22.68 23.39
C LEU A 230 8.74 -23.75 24.42
N PRO A 231 8.99 -25.00 24.02
CA PRO A 231 9.57 -25.99 24.92
C PRO A 231 10.88 -25.50 25.51
N ARG A 232 11.13 -25.78 26.79
CA ARG A 232 12.26 -25.24 27.56
C ARG A 232 13.61 -25.36 26.85
N ALA A 233 13.89 -26.50 26.21
CA ALA A 233 15.14 -26.71 25.48
C ALA A 233 15.28 -25.81 24.25
N LEU A 234 14.18 -25.51 23.56
CA LEU A 234 14.15 -24.61 22.42
C LEU A 234 14.25 -23.14 22.87
N ALA A 235 13.55 -22.77 23.96
CA ALA A 235 13.65 -21.44 24.57
C ALA A 235 15.09 -21.11 25.03
N GLN A 236 15.74 -22.05 25.74
CA GLN A 236 17.14 -21.90 26.17
C GLN A 236 18.11 -21.74 24.99
N TRP A 237 17.85 -22.43 23.88
CA TRP A 237 18.65 -22.27 22.68
C TRP A 237 18.43 -20.88 22.03
N VAL A 238 17.20 -20.39 21.97
CA VAL A 238 16.90 -19.02 21.50
C VAL A 238 17.63 -17.98 22.36
N GLU A 239 17.60 -18.13 23.68
CA GLU A 239 18.33 -17.24 24.62
C GLU A 239 19.85 -17.29 24.43
N SER A 240 20.41 -18.42 23.99
CA SER A 240 21.84 -18.56 23.75
C SER A 240 22.37 -17.72 22.58
N GLY A 241 21.48 -17.18 21.73
CA GLY A 241 21.85 -16.42 20.53
C GLY A 241 22.40 -17.26 19.37
N SER A 242 22.36 -18.59 19.48
CA SER A 242 22.78 -19.49 18.42
C SER A 242 21.86 -19.41 17.19
N LEU A 243 22.42 -19.50 15.99
CA LEU A 243 21.66 -19.39 14.73
C LEU A 243 21.08 -20.72 14.24
N THR A 244 21.70 -21.84 14.59
CA THR A 244 21.24 -23.17 14.16
C THR A 244 21.23 -24.14 15.34
N LEU A 245 20.18 -24.96 15.44
CA LEU A 245 20.07 -26.12 16.31
C LEU A 245 19.86 -27.35 15.45
N THR A 246 20.52 -28.45 15.79
CA THR A 246 20.23 -29.74 15.18
C THR A 246 19.87 -30.73 16.27
N ARG A 247 18.75 -31.43 16.08
CA ARG A 247 18.27 -32.46 16.98
C ARG A 247 17.94 -33.73 16.20
N ARG A 248 18.22 -34.88 16.79
CA ARG A 248 17.88 -36.19 16.22
C ARG A 248 16.97 -36.93 17.17
N VAL A 249 15.82 -37.37 16.67
CA VAL A 249 14.84 -38.18 17.40
C VAL A 249 14.34 -39.27 16.45
N ALA A 250 14.30 -40.51 16.94
CA ALA A 250 13.76 -41.67 16.21
C ALA A 250 14.28 -41.87 14.76
N GLY A 251 15.54 -41.48 14.48
CA GLY A 251 16.15 -41.59 13.14
C GLY A 251 15.96 -40.36 12.24
N CYS A 252 15.04 -39.46 12.58
CA CYS A 252 14.84 -38.19 11.87
C CYS A 252 15.79 -37.11 12.42
N ARG A 253 16.31 -36.25 11.54
CA ARG A 253 17.09 -35.07 11.92
C ARG A 253 16.27 -33.81 11.69
N LEU A 254 15.97 -33.10 12.77
CA LEU A 254 15.39 -31.77 12.73
C LEU A 254 16.50 -30.71 12.80
N THR A 255 16.51 -29.80 11.85
CA THR A 255 17.31 -28.57 11.91
C THR A 255 16.36 -27.41 12.23
N VAL A 256 16.77 -26.54 13.15
CA VAL A 256 16.05 -25.31 13.46
C VAL A 256 17.01 -24.15 13.21
N ASP A 257 16.70 -23.32 12.23
CA ASP A 257 17.46 -22.12 11.90
C ASP A 257 16.73 -20.88 12.39
N ARG A 258 17.47 -19.93 12.96
CA ARG A 258 16.94 -18.66 13.47
C ARG A 258 17.31 -17.52 12.53
N SER A 259 16.31 -16.72 12.20
CA SER A 259 16.46 -15.45 11.48
C SER A 259 15.66 -14.37 12.21
N GLY A 260 16.32 -13.61 13.08
CA GLY A 260 15.65 -12.65 13.96
C GLY A 260 14.71 -13.36 14.93
N ASP A 261 13.42 -13.04 14.86
CA ASP A 261 12.37 -13.64 15.70
C ASP A 261 11.64 -14.79 15.00
N ALA A 262 12.10 -15.20 13.81
CA ALA A 262 11.58 -16.35 13.09
C ALA A 262 12.46 -17.59 13.29
N LEU A 263 11.85 -18.74 13.54
CA LEU A 263 12.48 -20.05 13.58
C LEU A 263 11.97 -20.90 12.41
N LEU A 264 12.88 -21.34 11.54
CA LEU A 264 12.60 -22.25 10.44
C LEU A 264 12.99 -23.67 10.87
N LEU A 265 12.03 -24.57 10.86
CA LEU A 265 12.21 -25.98 11.18
C LEU A 265 12.27 -26.77 9.87
N GLU A 266 13.23 -27.68 9.73
CA GLU A 266 13.31 -28.61 8.61
C GLU A 266 13.68 -30.01 9.10
N GLU A 267 12.77 -30.96 8.89
CA GLU A 267 12.98 -32.37 9.16
C GLU A 267 13.49 -33.09 7.91
N ILE A 268 14.63 -33.76 8.05
CA ILE A 268 15.22 -34.63 7.05
C ILE A 268 15.24 -36.04 7.63
N ARG A 269 14.61 -36.99 6.91
CA ARG A 269 14.63 -38.42 7.22
C ARG A 269 15.86 -39.10 6.63
#